data_AF-A0A2E2IZN3-F1
#
_entry.id   AF-A0A2E2IZN3-F1
#
_cell.length_a   1.000
_cell.length_b   1.000
_cell.length_c   1.000
_cell.angle_alpha   90.00
_cell.angle_beta   90.00
_cell.angle_gamma   90.00
#
_symmetry.space_group_name_H-M   'P 1'
#
loop_
_entity.id
_entity.type
_entity.pdbx_description
1 polymer ?
#
loop_
_entity_poly.entity_id
_entity_poly.type
_entity_poly.pdbx_seq_one_letter_code
_entity_poly.pdbx_strand_id
1 'polypeptide(L)'
;MQPKITIARHRRTNKVMHIIEVKNGKKCGCICLECGEKLIAANKGKKQQPHFRHDNESNCSGSPETGLHLLAKEILKESKFINIDYHWRFPYNEVLLEQRIIDIQPDIMLVNESGESWLVEIAVTHFIDDVKRKKIISYNVNCLEIDLRNVPRDIDKESLRKMLIDDLDRKTIIHHKLKAKMKEPVSEKTSKVKSVGLVDALVTISLVYLGIKGVNWLLDKY
;
A
#
# COMPACT_ATOMS: atom_id res chain seq x y z
N MET A 1 -0.24 28.52 5.37
CA MET A 1 -0.99 27.74 6.38
C MET A 1 -0.21 26.45 6.60
N GLN A 2 0.06 26.04 7.84
CA GLN A 2 0.58 24.69 8.07
C GLN A 2 -0.50 23.66 7.68
N PRO A 3 -0.13 22.54 7.05
CA PRO A 3 -1.10 21.55 6.65
C PRO A 3 -1.76 20.95 7.90
N LYS A 4 -3.07 20.79 7.84
CA LYS A 4 -3.86 20.29 8.96
C LYS A 4 -3.76 18.77 9.01
N ILE A 5 -3.60 18.23 10.21
CA ILE A 5 -3.60 16.78 10.45
C ILE A 5 -5.04 16.29 10.36
N THR A 6 -5.33 15.38 9.44
CA THR A 6 -6.68 14.81 9.22
C THR A 6 -6.72 13.30 9.39
N ILE A 7 -5.55 12.66 9.46
CA ILE A 7 -5.38 11.22 9.60
C ILE A 7 -4.50 10.96 10.83
N ALA A 8 -4.92 10.00 11.66
CA ALA A 8 -4.25 9.67 12.90
C ALA A 8 -4.33 8.17 13.19
N ARG A 9 -3.55 7.67 14.15
CA ARG A 9 -3.64 6.28 14.61
C ARG A 9 -4.41 6.20 15.91
N HIS A 10 -5.39 5.30 16.01
CA HIS A 10 -6.09 5.04 17.25
C HIS A 10 -5.20 4.24 18.22
N ARG A 11 -4.97 4.78 19.42
CA ARG A 11 -3.94 4.27 20.35
C ARG A 11 -4.14 2.82 20.80
N ARG A 12 -5.39 2.36 20.93
CA ARG A 12 -5.68 1.00 21.44
C ARG A 12 -5.79 -0.06 20.35
N THR A 13 -6.29 0.33 19.17
CA THR A 13 -6.57 -0.62 18.09
C THR A 13 -5.51 -0.60 17.00
N ASN A 14 -4.60 0.38 17.05
CA ASN A 14 -3.62 0.69 16.01
C ASN A 14 -4.22 0.99 14.62
N LYS A 15 -5.55 1.12 14.51
CA LYS A 15 -6.21 1.47 13.26
C LYS A 15 -5.89 2.89 12.83
N VAL A 16 -5.70 3.07 11.53
CA VAL A 16 -5.63 4.39 10.90
C VAL A 16 -7.05 4.95 10.78
N MET A 17 -7.24 6.17 11.27
CA MET A 17 -8.55 6.81 11.39
C MET A 17 -8.54 8.16 10.67
N HIS A 18 -9.60 8.45 9.91
CA HIS A 18 -9.85 9.80 9.42
C HIS A 18 -10.57 10.65 10.49
N ILE A 19 -10.33 11.96 10.50
CA ILE A 19 -10.88 12.91 11.48
C ILE A 19 -12.42 12.91 11.55
N ILE A 20 -13.08 12.56 10.45
CA ILE A 20 -14.54 12.49 10.37
C ILE A 20 -15.10 11.24 11.09
N GLU A 21 -14.31 10.17 11.19
CA GLU A 21 -14.75 8.88 11.73
C GLU A 21 -14.60 8.77 13.27
N VAL A 22 -13.98 9.77 13.91
CA VAL A 22 -13.63 9.73 15.33
C VAL A 22 -14.53 10.60 16.20
N LYS A 23 -14.61 10.26 17.49
CA LYS A 23 -15.29 11.08 18.50
C LYS A 23 -14.56 12.41 18.68
N ASN A 24 -15.30 13.52 18.76
CA ASN A 24 -14.72 14.85 19.01
C ASN A 24 -13.94 14.92 20.34
N GLY A 25 -12.90 15.75 20.36
CA GLY A 25 -12.05 16.04 21.52
C GLY A 25 -11.06 14.92 21.85
N LYS A 26 -10.61 14.88 23.11
CA LYS A 26 -9.71 13.83 23.64
C LYS A 26 -10.33 12.43 23.60
N LYS A 27 -11.65 12.35 23.47
CA LYS A 27 -12.40 11.08 23.32
C LYS A 27 -12.08 10.36 22.01
N CYS A 28 -11.42 11.00 21.04
CA CYS A 28 -10.94 10.31 19.83
C CYS A 28 -9.93 9.20 20.14
N GLY A 29 -9.17 9.30 21.23
CA GLY A 29 -8.15 8.31 21.60
C GLY A 29 -7.02 8.15 20.58
N CYS A 30 -6.81 9.16 19.73
CA CYS A 30 -5.85 9.11 18.63
C CYS A 30 -4.48 9.68 19.03
N ILE A 31 -3.45 9.20 18.34
CA ILE A 31 -2.07 9.68 18.42
C ILE A 31 -1.58 10.11 17.03
N CYS A 32 -0.64 11.05 17.02
CA CYS A 32 0.02 11.53 15.82
C CYS A 32 0.83 10.43 15.13
N LEU A 33 0.78 10.38 13.80
CA LEU A 33 1.53 9.41 13.01
C LEU A 33 3.02 9.73 12.92
N GLU A 34 3.39 11.00 13.09
CA GLU A 34 4.77 11.47 13.05
C GLU A 34 5.44 11.38 14.43
N CYS A 35 4.92 12.08 15.44
CA CYS A 35 5.56 12.16 16.76
C CYS A 35 5.00 11.20 17.82
N GLY A 36 3.87 10.52 17.56
CA GLY A 36 3.23 9.62 18.53
C GLY A 36 2.50 10.31 19.70
N GLU A 37 2.49 11.64 19.77
CA GLU A 37 1.80 12.39 20.83
C GLU A 37 0.28 12.28 20.72
N LYS A 38 -0.41 12.47 21.85
CA LYS A 38 -1.89 12.44 21.90
C LYS A 38 -2.48 13.60 21.10
N LEU A 39 -3.58 13.30 20.41
CA LEU A 39 -4.31 14.28 19.62
C LEU A 39 -5.68 14.59 20.23
N ILE A 40 -6.16 15.79 19.94
CA ILE A 40 -7.52 16.28 20.17
C ILE A 40 -8.20 16.42 18.81
N ALA A 41 -9.32 15.72 18.60
CA ALA A 41 -10.12 15.90 17.40
C ALA A 41 -10.96 17.19 17.48
N ALA A 42 -10.79 18.10 16.53
CA ALA A 42 -11.59 19.30 16.36
C ALA A 42 -12.46 19.16 15.11
N ASN A 43 -13.51 18.31 15.19
CA ASN A 43 -14.32 17.94 14.03
C ASN A 43 -15.78 18.45 14.07
N LYS A 44 -16.16 19.19 15.11
CA LYS A 44 -17.47 19.86 15.23
C LYS A 44 -17.42 21.38 15.01
N GLY A 45 -16.31 21.91 14.50
CA GLY A 45 -16.16 23.34 14.26
C GLY A 45 -17.01 23.82 13.09
N LYS A 46 -17.78 24.89 13.27
CA LYS A 46 -18.58 25.50 12.18
C LYS A 46 -17.75 26.38 11.21
N LYS A 47 -16.61 26.91 11.69
CA LYS A 47 -15.77 27.88 10.96
C LYS A 47 -14.45 27.31 10.46
N GLN A 48 -14.07 26.11 10.91
CA GLN A 48 -12.80 25.49 10.57
C GLN A 48 -13.03 24.09 10.06
N GLN A 49 -12.30 23.71 9.01
CA GLN A 49 -12.27 22.33 8.54
C GLN A 49 -11.88 21.37 9.67
N PRO A 50 -12.49 20.17 9.73
CA PRO A 50 -12.13 19.13 10.69
C PRO A 50 -10.63 18.82 10.67
N HIS A 51 -10.00 18.84 11.83
CA HIS A 51 -8.59 18.45 11.97
C HIS A 51 -8.27 17.94 13.38
N PHE A 52 -7.15 17.25 13.50
CA PHE A 52 -6.51 16.94 14.76
C PHE A 52 -5.56 18.05 15.18
N ARG A 53 -5.43 18.22 16.49
CA ARG A 53 -4.45 19.10 17.13
C ARG A 53 -3.66 18.30 18.16
N HIS A 54 -2.39 18.62 18.36
CA HIS A 54 -1.64 18.06 19.49
C HIS A 54 -2.28 18.50 20.82
N ASP A 55 -2.33 17.59 21.79
CA ASP A 55 -2.85 17.87 23.14
C ASP A 55 -1.94 18.88 23.88
N ASN A 56 -0.64 18.79 23.63
CA ASN A 56 0.37 19.73 24.10
C ASN A 56 0.87 20.61 22.95
N GLU A 57 1.55 21.69 23.29
CA GLU A 57 2.29 22.50 22.31
C GLU A 57 3.38 21.65 21.67
N SER A 58 3.42 21.65 20.34
CA SER A 58 4.26 20.74 19.56
C SER A 58 4.59 21.42 18.23
N ASN A 59 5.87 21.36 17.83
CA ASN A 59 6.35 21.82 16.52
C ASN A 59 6.18 20.74 15.44
N CYS A 60 5.52 19.63 15.78
CA CYS A 60 5.24 18.52 14.87
C CYS A 60 4.22 18.93 13.80
N SER A 61 4.56 18.67 12.54
CA SER A 61 3.69 18.97 11.39
C SER A 61 2.57 17.92 11.18
N GLY A 62 2.76 16.72 11.74
CA GLY A 62 1.86 15.58 11.71
C GLY A 62 1.89 14.76 10.41
N SER A 63 2.92 14.93 9.58
CA SER A 63 3.18 14.29 8.29
C SER A 63 1.91 13.86 7.52
N PRO A 64 1.19 14.82 6.90
CA PRO A 64 -0.02 14.53 6.13
C PRO A 64 0.20 13.53 4.99
N GLU A 65 1.40 13.51 4.40
CA GLU A 65 1.78 12.58 3.35
C GLU A 65 1.85 11.14 3.88
N THR A 66 2.50 10.94 5.03
CA THR A 66 2.48 9.66 5.76
C THR A 66 1.06 9.26 6.12
N GLY A 67 0.22 10.22 6.53
CA GLY A 67 -1.20 9.99 6.79
C GLY A 67 -1.93 9.41 5.59
N LEU A 68 -1.83 10.05 4.43
CA LEU A 68 -2.51 9.62 3.21
C LEU A 68 -2.05 8.23 2.77
N HIS A 69 -0.74 7.97 2.82
CA HIS A 69 -0.15 6.67 2.50
C HIS A 69 -0.68 5.55 3.39
N LEU A 70 -0.72 5.79 4.70
CA LEU A 70 -1.23 4.82 5.68
C LEU A 70 -2.75 4.59 5.55
N LEU A 71 -3.53 5.64 5.23
CA LEU A 71 -4.96 5.48 4.99
C LEU A 71 -5.23 4.65 3.73
N ALA A 72 -4.45 4.84 2.67
CA ALA A 72 -4.55 4.03 1.46
C ALA A 72 -4.22 2.54 1.72
N LYS A 73 -3.17 2.25 2.49
CA LYS A 73 -2.84 0.90 2.96
C LYS A 73 -4.00 0.26 3.74
N GLU A 74 -4.61 0.98 4.68
CA GLU A 74 -5.74 0.48 5.47
C GLU A 74 -6.98 0.21 4.58
N ILE A 75 -7.26 1.08 3.60
CA ILE A 75 -8.38 0.87 2.66
C ILE A 75 -8.18 -0.38 1.83
N LEU A 76 -6.97 -0.61 1.28
CA LEU A 76 -6.69 -1.80 0.49
C LEU A 76 -6.74 -3.07 1.36
N LYS A 77 -6.33 -3.00 2.62
CA LYS A 77 -6.49 -4.08 3.60
C LYS A 77 -7.96 -4.44 3.87
N GLU A 78 -8.85 -3.44 3.90
CA GLU A 78 -10.29 -3.64 4.08
C GLU A 78 -11.01 -4.09 2.81
N SER A 79 -10.43 -3.80 1.64
CA SER A 79 -11.01 -4.11 0.33
C SER A 79 -10.72 -5.56 -0.09
N LYS A 80 -11.48 -6.07 -1.07
CA LYS A 80 -11.40 -7.48 -1.55
C LYS A 80 -10.96 -7.62 -3.00
N PHE A 81 -10.82 -6.49 -3.68
CA PHE A 81 -10.42 -6.43 -5.07
C PHE A 81 -9.88 -5.04 -5.38
N ILE A 82 -9.16 -4.93 -6.49
CA ILE A 82 -8.77 -3.66 -7.10
C ILE A 82 -8.93 -3.79 -8.63
N ASN A 83 -9.41 -2.75 -9.30
CA ASN A 83 -9.37 -2.72 -10.77
C ASN A 83 -7.99 -2.23 -11.19
N ILE A 84 -7.24 -3.08 -11.89
CA ILE A 84 -5.89 -2.80 -12.41
C ILE A 84 -5.99 -1.99 -13.70
N ASP A 85 -6.89 -2.39 -14.60
CA ASP A 85 -7.28 -1.67 -15.82
C ASP A 85 -8.75 -1.98 -16.16
N TYR A 86 -9.23 -1.56 -17.34
CA TYR A 86 -10.60 -1.77 -17.80
C TYR A 86 -10.98 -3.26 -17.97
N HIS A 87 -10.02 -4.15 -18.10
CA HIS A 87 -10.24 -5.58 -18.36
C HIS A 87 -9.87 -6.45 -17.16
N TRP A 88 -9.07 -5.93 -16.24
CA TRP A 88 -8.46 -6.71 -15.17
C TRP A 88 -8.90 -6.23 -13.80
N ARG A 89 -9.91 -6.92 -13.25
CA ARG A 89 -10.27 -6.84 -11.83
C ARG A 89 -9.50 -7.93 -11.08
N PHE A 90 -8.63 -7.53 -10.16
CA PHE A 90 -7.84 -8.44 -9.37
C PHE A 90 -8.48 -8.67 -7.99
N PRO A 91 -9.17 -9.80 -7.75
CA PRO A 91 -9.61 -10.17 -6.41
C PRO A 91 -8.40 -10.63 -5.59
N TYR A 92 -8.40 -10.31 -4.30
CA TYR A 92 -7.37 -10.74 -3.37
C TYR A 92 -7.98 -11.02 -1.99
N ASN A 93 -7.39 -11.95 -1.27
CA ASN A 93 -7.82 -12.35 0.07
C ASN A 93 -6.74 -12.07 1.12
N GLU A 94 -5.51 -11.82 0.71
CA GLU A 94 -4.39 -11.50 1.58
C GLU A 94 -3.71 -10.19 1.16
N VAL A 95 -3.30 -9.42 2.16
CA VAL A 95 -2.66 -8.10 2.00
C VAL A 95 -1.46 -8.04 2.93
N LEU A 96 -0.27 -8.05 2.34
CA LEU A 96 1.00 -8.01 3.04
C LEU A 96 1.60 -6.61 2.92
N LEU A 97 1.75 -5.92 4.04
CA LEU A 97 2.26 -4.55 4.08
C LEU A 97 3.76 -4.56 4.33
N GLU A 98 4.50 -3.74 3.59
CA GLU A 98 5.94 -3.49 3.80
C GLU A 98 6.83 -4.75 3.78
N GLN A 99 6.33 -5.85 3.19
CA GLN A 99 7.03 -7.12 3.10
C GLN A 99 8.03 -7.11 1.94
N ARG A 100 9.31 -7.29 2.25
CA ARG A 100 10.37 -7.35 1.26
C ARG A 100 10.32 -8.65 0.46
N ILE A 101 10.53 -8.54 -0.85
CA ILE A 101 10.66 -9.66 -1.79
C ILE A 101 11.99 -9.51 -2.49
N ILE A 102 12.90 -10.46 -2.27
CA ILE A 102 14.29 -10.37 -2.72
C ILE A 102 14.90 -9.09 -2.14
N ASP A 103 15.07 -8.04 -2.96
CA ASP A 103 15.63 -6.75 -2.58
C ASP A 103 14.68 -5.57 -2.90
N ILE A 104 13.42 -5.86 -3.22
CA ILE A 104 12.36 -4.87 -3.43
C ILE A 104 11.45 -4.86 -2.20
N GLN A 105 11.22 -3.69 -1.63
CA GLN A 105 10.19 -3.49 -0.62
C GLN A 105 9.05 -2.66 -1.24
N PRO A 106 7.93 -3.30 -1.60
CA PRO A 106 6.71 -2.62 -1.99
C PRO A 106 5.98 -2.05 -0.77
N ASP A 107 5.12 -1.06 -1.01
CA ASP A 107 4.21 -0.58 0.03
C ASP A 107 3.23 -1.69 0.44
N ILE A 108 2.71 -2.42 -0.55
CA ILE A 108 1.68 -3.44 -0.39
C ILE A 108 1.95 -4.57 -1.39
N MET A 109 1.75 -5.80 -0.96
CA MET A 109 1.57 -6.95 -1.83
C MET A 109 0.17 -7.53 -1.63
N LEU A 110 -0.61 -7.55 -2.71
CA LEU A 110 -1.94 -8.15 -2.77
C LEU A 110 -1.78 -9.57 -3.28
N VAL A 111 -2.36 -10.55 -2.59
CA VAL A 111 -2.27 -11.97 -2.96
C VAL A 111 -3.68 -12.57 -3.03
N ASN A 112 -3.94 -13.34 -4.09
CA ASN A 112 -5.20 -14.04 -4.29
C ASN A 112 -5.12 -15.52 -3.87
N GLU A 113 -6.25 -16.21 -3.89
CA GLU A 113 -6.35 -17.62 -3.47
C GLU A 113 -5.47 -18.57 -4.30
N SER A 114 -5.15 -18.20 -5.54
CA SER A 114 -4.27 -18.99 -6.41
C SER A 114 -2.78 -18.76 -6.17
N GLY A 115 -2.42 -17.85 -5.25
CA GLY A 115 -1.04 -17.44 -4.98
C GLY A 115 -0.49 -16.45 -6.00
N GLU A 116 -1.31 -15.93 -6.92
CA GLU A 116 -0.90 -14.81 -7.75
C GLU A 116 -0.84 -13.53 -6.91
N SER A 117 0.21 -12.74 -7.14
CA SER A 117 0.42 -11.49 -6.43
C SER A 117 0.55 -10.28 -7.35
N TRP A 118 0.24 -9.12 -6.76
CA TRP A 118 0.46 -7.79 -7.31
C TRP A 118 1.19 -6.94 -6.28
N LEU A 119 2.35 -6.42 -6.66
CA LEU A 119 3.01 -5.35 -5.91
C LEU A 119 2.25 -4.05 -6.17
N VAL A 120 1.98 -3.28 -5.13
CA VAL A 120 1.35 -1.97 -5.24
C VAL A 120 2.25 -0.94 -4.56
N GLU A 121 2.55 0.13 -5.29
CA GLU A 121 3.33 1.28 -4.82
C GLU A 121 2.42 2.51 -4.83
N ILE A 122 2.39 3.25 -3.72
CA ILE A 122 1.56 4.43 -3.54
C ILE A 122 2.46 5.66 -3.66
N ALA A 123 2.34 6.37 -4.78
CA ALA A 123 3.12 7.58 -5.05
C ALA A 123 2.42 8.82 -4.47
N VAL A 124 2.87 9.27 -3.29
CA VAL A 124 2.43 10.56 -2.70
C VAL A 124 3.41 11.68 -3.03
N THR A 125 4.71 11.42 -2.89
CA THR A 125 5.79 12.37 -3.19
C THR A 125 6.76 11.85 -4.23
N HIS A 126 6.97 10.54 -4.27
CA HIS A 126 7.94 9.89 -5.16
C HIS A 126 7.26 8.78 -5.95
N PHE A 127 7.68 8.66 -7.20
CA PHE A 127 7.33 7.56 -8.10
C PHE A 127 8.43 6.51 -8.03
N ILE A 128 8.11 5.31 -8.49
CA ILE A 128 9.05 4.23 -8.76
C ILE A 128 10.13 4.76 -9.70
N ASP A 129 11.34 4.79 -9.18
CA ASP A 129 12.53 5.14 -9.95
C ASP A 129 12.94 4.01 -10.93
N ASP A 130 13.89 4.34 -11.79
CA ASP A 130 14.38 3.40 -12.82
C ASP A 130 15.07 2.16 -12.23
N VAL A 131 15.66 2.28 -11.04
CA VAL A 131 16.36 1.17 -10.39
C VAL A 131 15.33 0.12 -9.94
N LYS A 132 14.30 0.54 -9.21
CA LYS A 132 13.20 -0.32 -8.76
C LYS A 132 12.42 -0.86 -9.96
N ARG A 133 12.13 -0.02 -10.97
CA ARG A 133 11.46 -0.45 -12.23
C ARG A 133 12.21 -1.58 -12.93
N LYS A 134 13.53 -1.46 -13.09
CA LYS A 134 14.35 -2.51 -13.73
C LYS A 134 14.28 -3.81 -12.96
N LYS A 135 14.34 -3.76 -11.62
CA LYS A 135 14.21 -4.96 -10.78
C LYS A 135 12.84 -5.61 -10.94
N ILE A 136 11.75 -4.83 -10.85
CA ILE A 136 10.37 -5.30 -11.06
C ILE A 136 10.23 -6.08 -12.38
N ILE A 137 10.73 -5.49 -13.48
CA ILE A 137 10.68 -6.12 -14.80
C ILE A 137 11.56 -7.38 -14.83
N SER A 138 12.79 -7.31 -14.33
CA SER A 138 13.74 -8.43 -14.34
C SER A 138 13.26 -9.63 -13.52
N TYR A 139 12.57 -9.38 -12.42
CA TYR A 139 11.98 -10.41 -11.56
C TYR A 139 10.63 -10.90 -12.09
N ASN A 140 10.11 -10.27 -13.15
CA ASN A 140 8.85 -10.62 -13.79
C ASN A 140 7.65 -10.63 -12.81
N VAL A 141 7.60 -9.64 -11.92
CA VAL A 141 6.55 -9.50 -10.89
C VAL A 141 5.51 -8.46 -11.32
N ASN A 142 4.21 -8.78 -11.16
CA ASN A 142 3.16 -7.80 -11.46
C ASN A 142 3.30 -6.60 -10.52
N CYS A 143 3.27 -5.39 -11.06
CA CYS A 143 3.38 -4.18 -10.26
C CYS A 143 2.48 -3.07 -10.79
N LEU A 144 1.73 -2.47 -9.86
CA LEU A 144 0.87 -1.32 -10.06
C LEU A 144 1.41 -0.15 -9.24
N GLU A 145 1.53 1.00 -9.88
CA GLU A 145 1.79 2.28 -9.21
C GLU A 145 0.51 3.11 -9.18
N ILE A 146 0.17 3.68 -8.02
CA ILE A 146 -1.02 4.52 -7.83
C ILE A 146 -0.61 5.95 -7.48
N ASP A 147 -1.00 6.93 -8.30
CA ASP A 147 -0.69 8.35 -8.12
C ASP A 147 -1.69 9.06 -7.19
N LEU A 148 -1.21 9.41 -5.99
CA LEU A 148 -1.93 10.21 -5.00
C LEU A 148 -1.29 11.59 -4.76
N ARG A 149 -0.36 12.06 -5.60
CA ARG A 149 0.32 13.36 -5.42
C ARG A 149 -0.66 14.51 -5.22
N ASN A 150 -1.64 14.59 -6.11
CA ASN A 150 -2.60 15.70 -6.19
C ASN A 150 -3.88 15.46 -5.38
N VAL A 151 -3.89 14.45 -4.50
CA VAL A 151 -5.06 14.13 -3.68
C VAL A 151 -5.10 15.06 -2.45
N PRO A 152 -6.23 15.71 -2.14
CA PRO A 152 -6.36 16.53 -0.93
C PRO A 152 -6.04 15.73 0.32
N ARG A 153 -5.30 16.33 1.26
CA ARG A 153 -4.85 15.63 2.48
C ARG A 153 -5.99 15.45 3.49
N ASP A 154 -7.08 16.19 3.32
CA ASP A 154 -8.33 16.09 4.07
C ASP A 154 -9.40 15.23 3.35
N ILE A 155 -9.02 14.48 2.32
CA ILE A 155 -9.93 13.55 1.64
C ILE A 155 -10.53 12.54 2.61
N ASP A 156 -11.83 12.32 2.51
CA ASP A 156 -12.48 11.29 3.31
C ASP A 156 -12.15 9.87 2.81
N LYS A 157 -12.29 8.90 3.70
CA LYS A 157 -11.94 7.50 3.45
C LYS A 157 -12.69 6.90 2.26
N GLU A 158 -13.95 7.27 2.04
CA GLU A 158 -14.77 6.69 0.98
C GLU A 158 -14.41 7.25 -0.39
N SER A 159 -14.18 8.56 -0.49
CA SER A 159 -13.68 9.18 -1.71
C SER A 159 -12.31 8.62 -2.08
N LEU A 160 -11.39 8.49 -1.12
CA LEU A 160 -10.07 7.87 -1.37
C LEU A 160 -10.21 6.41 -1.79
N ARG A 161 -11.15 5.65 -1.19
CA ARG A 161 -11.43 4.27 -1.59
C ARG A 161 -11.83 4.16 -3.06
N LYS A 162 -12.76 4.99 -3.53
CA LYS A 162 -13.15 5.01 -4.95
C LYS A 162 -11.97 5.30 -5.87
N MET A 163 -11.09 6.23 -5.48
CA MET A 163 -9.88 6.54 -6.25
C MET A 163 -8.90 5.35 -6.29
N LEU A 164 -8.68 4.67 -5.17
CA LEU A 164 -7.80 3.50 -5.13
C LEU A 164 -8.36 2.31 -5.92
N ILE A 165 -9.67 2.06 -5.82
CA ILE A 165 -10.29 0.86 -6.37
C ILE A 165 -10.67 1.04 -7.84
N ASP A 166 -11.24 2.19 -8.21
CA ASP A 166 -11.94 2.37 -9.50
C ASP A 166 -11.28 3.39 -10.43
N ASP A 167 -10.59 4.41 -9.92
CA ASP A 167 -9.93 5.43 -10.77
C ASP A 167 -8.71 4.82 -11.48
N LEU A 168 -8.85 4.63 -12.79
CA LEU A 168 -7.81 4.04 -13.64
C LEU A 168 -6.80 5.08 -14.13
N ASP A 169 -7.17 6.36 -14.17
CA ASP A 169 -6.28 7.44 -14.64
C ASP A 169 -5.10 7.67 -13.68
N ARG A 170 -5.24 7.20 -12.43
CA ARG A 170 -4.20 7.24 -11.41
C ARG A 170 -3.31 6.01 -11.39
N LYS A 171 -3.58 5.02 -12.24
CA LYS A 171 -2.92 3.72 -12.19
C LYS A 171 -1.97 3.56 -13.36
N THR A 172 -0.71 3.29 -13.03
CA THR A 172 0.30 2.92 -14.02
C THR A 172 0.68 1.46 -13.78
N ILE A 173 0.42 0.60 -14.77
CA ILE A 173 0.94 -0.77 -14.76
C ILE A 173 2.43 -0.71 -15.10
N ILE A 174 3.28 -0.95 -14.11
CA ILE A 174 4.73 -0.95 -14.28
C ILE A 174 5.18 -2.22 -14.99
N HIS A 175 4.60 -3.35 -14.59
CA HIS A 175 4.82 -4.65 -15.23
C HIS A 175 3.59 -5.54 -15.07
N HIS A 176 3.28 -6.32 -16.10
CA HIS A 176 2.22 -7.33 -16.08
C HIS A 176 2.71 -8.60 -16.76
N LYS A 177 2.99 -9.64 -15.97
CA LYS A 177 3.68 -10.85 -16.42
C LYS A 177 3.01 -11.52 -17.63
N LEU A 178 1.68 -11.54 -17.69
CA LEU A 178 0.95 -12.16 -18.80
C LEU A 178 1.00 -11.32 -20.09
N LYS A 179 1.01 -9.99 -19.96
CA LYS A 179 1.07 -9.10 -21.13
C LYS A 179 2.49 -9.07 -21.70
N ALA A 180 3.50 -9.25 -20.85
CA ALA A 180 4.89 -9.43 -21.29
C ALA A 180 5.07 -10.71 -22.11
N LYS A 181 4.53 -11.85 -21.65
CA LYS A 181 4.56 -13.12 -22.40
C LYS A 181 3.91 -13.03 -23.78
N MET A 182 2.82 -12.26 -23.92
CA MET A 182 2.13 -12.08 -25.20
C MET A 182 2.92 -11.23 -26.21
N LYS A 183 3.90 -10.43 -25.75
CA LYS A 183 4.75 -9.58 -26.61
C LYS A 183 6.06 -10.27 -27.02
N GLU A 184 6.41 -11.39 -26.41
CA GLU A 184 7.56 -12.19 -26.84
C GLU A 184 7.25 -12.82 -28.21
N PRO A 185 8.13 -12.67 -29.21
CA PRO A 185 7.94 -13.37 -30.47
C PRO A 185 7.91 -14.88 -30.21
N VAL A 186 6.97 -15.58 -30.85
CA VAL A 186 6.84 -17.04 -30.80
C VAL A 186 8.06 -17.65 -31.50
N SER A 187 9.19 -17.73 -30.82
CA SER A 187 10.35 -18.49 -31.28
C SER A 187 10.37 -19.84 -30.58
N GLU A 188 10.05 -20.89 -31.33
CA GLU A 188 10.44 -22.26 -30.96
C GLU A 188 11.96 -22.32 -30.81
N LYS A 189 12.45 -22.49 -29.57
CA LYS A 189 13.29 -23.62 -29.14
C LYS A 189 13.97 -23.34 -27.80
N THR A 190 13.81 -24.34 -26.93
CA THR A 190 14.76 -24.82 -25.92
C THR A 190 16.01 -23.97 -25.70
N SER A 191 16.01 -23.18 -24.63
CA SER A 191 17.23 -22.86 -23.91
C SER A 191 16.95 -22.94 -22.41
N LYS A 192 17.82 -23.67 -21.69
CA LYS A 192 17.89 -23.67 -20.23
C LYS A 192 18.27 -22.25 -19.79
N VAL A 193 17.31 -21.34 -19.76
CA VAL A 193 17.40 -20.21 -18.86
C VAL A 193 17.29 -20.84 -17.48
N LYS A 194 18.25 -20.58 -16.59
CA LYS A 194 18.07 -20.82 -15.17
C LYS A 194 16.91 -19.92 -14.72
N SER A 195 15.68 -20.39 -14.94
CA SER A 195 14.50 -19.92 -14.26
C SER A 195 14.66 -20.37 -12.82
N VAL A 196 15.52 -19.69 -12.07
CA VAL A 196 15.32 -19.57 -10.62
C VAL A 196 14.14 -18.61 -10.50
N GLY A 197 12.98 -19.13 -10.90
CA GLY A 197 11.75 -18.39 -10.94
C GLY A 197 11.36 -18.12 -9.49
N LEU A 198 10.72 -16.98 -9.29
CA LEU A 198 10.03 -16.57 -8.09
C LEU A 198 9.09 -17.62 -7.46
N VAL A 199 8.90 -18.78 -8.10
CA VAL A 199 8.34 -19.96 -7.45
C VAL A 199 9.00 -20.17 -6.09
N ASP A 200 10.31 -20.05 -5.91
CA ASP A 200 10.92 -20.27 -4.59
C ASP A 200 10.58 -19.17 -3.57
N ALA A 201 10.50 -17.89 -3.95
CA ALA A 201 10.19 -16.80 -3.00
C ALA A 201 8.70 -16.79 -2.61
N LEU A 202 7.79 -17.00 -3.56
CA LEU A 202 6.35 -17.10 -3.29
C LEU A 202 6.01 -18.44 -2.61
N VAL A 203 6.65 -19.55 -2.98
CA VAL A 203 6.55 -20.82 -2.26
C VAL A 203 7.10 -20.66 -0.85
N THR A 204 8.18 -19.92 -0.62
CA THR A 204 8.68 -19.66 0.75
C THR A 204 7.66 -18.86 1.57
N ILE A 205 7.04 -17.82 0.99
CA ILE A 205 5.98 -17.04 1.67
C ILE A 205 4.76 -17.93 1.95
N SER A 206 4.30 -18.74 1.00
CA SER A 206 3.20 -19.71 1.21
C SER A 206 3.55 -20.82 2.21
N LEU A 207 4.78 -21.34 2.23
CA LEU A 207 5.22 -22.39 3.16
C LEU A 207 5.40 -21.86 4.60
N VAL A 208 5.85 -20.61 4.75
CA VAL A 208 5.84 -19.90 6.04
C VAL A 208 4.39 -19.70 6.53
N TYR A 209 3.46 -19.38 5.63
CA TYR A 209 2.04 -19.20 5.96
C TYR A 209 1.30 -20.50 6.30
N LEU A 210 1.69 -21.64 5.71
CA LEU A 210 1.12 -22.97 5.98
C LEU A 210 1.63 -23.60 7.29
N GLY A 211 2.47 -22.91 8.06
CA GLY A 211 2.95 -23.38 9.38
C GLY A 211 3.84 -24.62 9.31
N ILE A 212 4.43 -24.92 8.15
CA ILE A 212 5.28 -26.08 7.96
C ILE A 212 6.61 -25.83 8.69
N LYS A 213 6.80 -26.48 9.83
CA LYS A 213 8.05 -26.40 10.60
C LYS A 213 9.20 -26.96 9.76
N GLY A 214 10.17 -26.11 9.39
CA GLY A 214 11.40 -26.52 8.70
C GLY A 214 11.96 -25.54 7.66
N VAL A 215 11.24 -24.47 7.33
CA VAL A 215 11.58 -23.58 6.19
C VAL A 215 12.46 -22.39 6.57
N ASN A 216 12.77 -22.20 7.86
CA ASN A 216 13.59 -21.07 8.35
C ASN A 216 15.01 -21.01 7.73
N TRP A 217 15.57 -22.13 7.25
CA TRP A 217 16.90 -22.14 6.63
C TRP A 217 16.95 -21.50 5.22
N LEU A 218 15.81 -21.30 4.56
CA LEU A 218 15.74 -20.68 3.24
C LEU A 218 15.79 -19.14 3.28
N LEU A 219 15.46 -18.53 4.43
CA LEU A 219 15.49 -17.07 4.60
C LEU A 219 16.89 -16.51 4.90
N ASP A 220 17.83 -17.34 5.38
CA ASP A 220 19.19 -16.90 5.74
C ASP A 220 20.18 -16.89 4.55
N LYS A 221 19.71 -17.19 3.33
CA LYS A 221 20.56 -17.29 2.12
C LYS A 221 20.28 -16.27 1.02
N TYR A 222 19.35 -15.33 1.22
CA TYR A 222 18.97 -14.32 0.24
C TYR A 222 18.86 -12.92 0.84
#